data_AF-A0A8T5GX00-F1
#
_entry.id   AF-A0A8T5GX00-F1
#
_cell.length_a   1.000
_cell.length_b   1.000
_cell.length_c   1.000
_cell.angle_alpha   90.00
_cell.angle_beta   90.00
_cell.angle_gamma   90.00
#
_symmetry.space_group_name_H-M   'P 1'
#
loop_
_entity.id
_entity.type
_entity.pdbx_description
1 polymer ?
#
loop_
_entity_poly.entity_id
_entity_poly.type
_entity_poly.pdbx_seq_one_letter_code
_entity_poly.pdbx_strand_id
1 'polypeptide(L)'
;MSENILRYLQLKVTLEQARDSPGVVLTDYFTRMELISYASGIGAYPEYLINLHYSNEVPELEDFSIDGVFKVTSIISESESSALVIAQLHGPILVLIHQINECWIKTPTVLTNSNGLFLTIHGTTNGLKEFRDGIKNLFSDTVKM
;
A
#
# COMPACT_ATOMS: atom_id res chain seq x y z
N MET A 1 -17.58 9.62 -28.94
CA MET A 1 -16.45 9.35 -28.02
C MET A 1 -17.05 8.90 -26.72
N SER A 2 -16.73 7.69 -26.23
CA SER A 2 -17.15 7.28 -24.89
C SER A 2 -16.39 8.13 -23.88
N GLU A 3 -17.11 8.82 -23.00
CA GLU A 3 -16.51 9.58 -21.90
C GLU A 3 -15.83 8.60 -20.95
N ASN A 4 -14.56 8.84 -20.62
CA ASN A 4 -13.84 8.03 -19.64
C ASN A 4 -14.34 8.39 -18.23
N ILE A 5 -15.36 7.68 -17.75
CA ILE A 5 -15.88 7.85 -16.40
C ILE A 5 -14.87 7.25 -15.41
N LEU A 6 -14.28 8.13 -14.59
CA LEU A 6 -13.42 7.73 -13.48
C LEU A 6 -14.28 7.40 -12.25
N ARG A 7 -13.87 6.38 -11.51
CA ARG A 7 -14.57 5.90 -10.31
C ARG A 7 -13.58 5.56 -9.21
N TYR A 8 -14.11 5.42 -8.00
CA TYR A 8 -13.37 4.92 -6.85
C TYR A 8 -13.75 3.48 -6.55
N LEU A 9 -12.76 2.70 -6.13
CA LEU A 9 -12.93 1.40 -5.52
C LEU A 9 -12.23 1.41 -4.16
N GLN A 10 -12.90 0.89 -3.15
CA GLN A 10 -12.35 0.78 -1.80
C GLN A 10 -12.25 -0.69 -1.41
N LEU A 11 -11.05 -1.10 -1.02
CA LEU A 11 -10.77 -2.44 -0.54
C LEU A 11 -10.51 -2.39 0.96
N LYS A 12 -11.12 -3.31 1.69
CA LYS A 12 -10.86 -3.53 3.12
C LYS A 12 -10.38 -4.95 3.32
N VAL A 13 -9.19 -5.10 3.90
CA VAL A 13 -8.62 -6.40 4.27
C VAL A 13 -8.28 -6.36 5.74
N THR A 14 -8.94 -7.18 6.55
CA THR A 14 -8.64 -7.30 7.98
C THR A 14 -7.31 -8.03 8.17
N LEU A 15 -6.73 -7.92 9.37
CA LEU A 15 -5.52 -8.68 9.73
C LEU A 15 -5.74 -10.20 9.64
N GLU A 16 -6.94 -10.66 10.02
CA GLU A 16 -7.31 -12.08 9.90
C GLU A 16 -7.33 -12.55 8.45
N GLN A 17 -7.89 -11.75 7.53
CA GLN A 17 -7.89 -12.05 6.09
C GLN A 17 -6.48 -11.99 5.47
N ALA A 18 -5.61 -11.16 6.02
CA ALA A 18 -4.24 -10.95 5.54
C ALA A 18 -3.19 -11.76 6.32
N ARG A 19 -3.58 -12.69 7.21
CA ARG A 19 -2.66 -13.36 8.14
C ARG A 19 -1.48 -14.07 7.45
N ASP A 20 -1.73 -14.60 6.25
CA ASP A 20 -0.76 -15.34 5.43
C ASP A 20 -0.11 -14.43 4.37
N SER A 21 -0.41 -13.13 4.38
CA SER A 21 0.15 -12.14 3.46
C SER A 21 1.48 -11.59 4.00
N PRO A 22 2.51 -11.42 3.15
CA PRO A 22 3.82 -10.98 3.59
C PRO A 22 3.80 -9.56 4.19
N GLY A 23 2.86 -8.71 3.76
CA GLY A 23 2.73 -7.34 4.26
C GLY A 23 2.23 -7.22 5.71
N VAL A 24 1.71 -8.29 6.32
CA VAL A 24 1.20 -8.21 7.71
C VAL A 24 2.30 -7.86 8.71
N VAL A 25 3.55 -8.29 8.42
CA VAL A 25 4.74 -8.01 9.23
C VAL A 25 5.01 -6.50 9.41
N LEU A 26 4.52 -5.64 8.50
CA LEU A 26 4.64 -4.19 8.66
C LEU A 26 3.92 -3.69 9.92
N THR A 27 2.89 -4.42 10.37
CA THR A 27 2.13 -4.05 11.57
C THR A 27 2.84 -4.38 12.89
N ASP A 28 3.94 -5.14 12.81
CA ASP A 28 4.82 -5.40 13.96
C ASP A 28 5.73 -4.19 14.25
N TYR A 29 6.05 -3.40 13.22
CA TYR A 29 6.90 -2.21 13.32
C TYR A 29 6.10 -0.91 13.39
N PHE A 30 5.01 -0.82 12.62
CA PHE A 30 4.24 0.41 12.46
C PHE A 30 2.81 0.22 12.96
N THR A 31 2.41 1.08 13.89
CA THR A 31 1.02 1.18 14.35
C THR A 31 0.09 1.66 13.23
N ARG A 32 0.61 2.53 12.36
CA ARG A 32 -0.08 3.09 11.22
C ARG A 32 0.90 3.44 10.11
N MET A 33 0.54 3.09 8.89
CA MET A 33 1.25 3.47 7.67
C MET A 33 0.24 4.08 6.70
N GLU A 34 0.46 5.33 6.29
CA GLU A 34 -0.40 6.03 5.32
C GLU A 34 0.34 6.22 4.01
N LEU A 35 -0.21 5.70 2.91
CA LEU A 35 0.31 5.96 1.57
C LEU A 35 -0.28 7.29 1.08
N ILE A 36 0.57 8.31 0.97
CA ILE A 36 0.17 9.68 0.65
C ILE A 36 0.10 9.86 -0.87
N SER A 37 1.20 9.57 -1.56
CA SER A 37 1.30 9.78 -3.00
C SER A 37 2.32 8.84 -3.63
N TYR A 38 2.13 8.58 -4.91
CA TYR A 38 3.17 7.97 -5.74
C TYR A 38 4.39 8.91 -5.81
N ALA A 39 5.58 8.37 -5.59
CA ALA A 39 6.84 9.10 -5.66
C ALA A 39 7.59 8.76 -6.96
N SER A 40 7.77 7.47 -7.23
CA SER A 40 8.48 6.99 -8.42
C SER A 40 8.09 5.55 -8.75
N GLY A 41 8.44 5.10 -9.94
CA GLY A 41 8.35 3.69 -10.36
C GLY A 41 9.41 3.39 -11.40
N ILE A 42 10.54 4.10 -11.33
CA ILE A 42 11.71 3.83 -12.17
C ILE A 42 12.42 2.63 -11.52
N GLY A 43 12.02 1.42 -11.90
CA GLY A 43 12.53 0.19 -11.30
C GLY A 43 11.50 -0.94 -11.36
N ALA A 44 11.76 -2.03 -10.64
CA ALA A 44 10.85 -3.18 -10.58
C ALA A 44 9.65 -2.96 -9.64
N TYR A 45 9.74 -1.99 -8.73
CA TYR A 45 8.76 -1.78 -7.67
C TYR A 45 8.36 -0.30 -7.55
N PRO A 46 7.09 -0.02 -7.20
CA PRO A 46 6.63 1.34 -6.99
C PRO A 46 7.16 1.92 -5.66
N GLU A 47 7.48 3.21 -5.71
CA GLU A 47 7.85 4.03 -4.56
C GLU A 47 6.73 4.98 -4.20
N TYR A 48 6.49 5.13 -2.90
CA TYR A 48 5.47 6.00 -2.37
C TYR A 48 6.05 6.92 -1.30
N LEU A 49 5.47 8.13 -1.22
CA LEU A 49 5.54 8.97 -0.04
C LEU A 49 4.63 8.37 1.03
N ILE A 50 5.20 8.06 2.20
CA ILE A 50 4.53 7.31 3.25
C ILE A 50 4.73 8.02 4.60
N ASN A 51 3.64 8.14 5.35
CA ASN A 51 3.66 8.57 6.74
C ASN A 51 3.60 7.35 7.66
N LEU A 52 4.67 7.11 8.40
CA LEU A 52 4.82 6.00 9.34
C LEU A 52 4.57 6.49 10.77
N HIS A 53 3.85 5.70 11.56
CA HIS A 53 3.65 5.93 13.00
C HIS A 53 4.04 4.69 13.79
N TYR A 54 4.78 4.86 14.87
CA TYR A 54 5.29 3.78 15.73
C TYR A 54 5.05 4.12 17.21
N SER A 55 4.90 3.10 18.06
CA SER A 55 4.39 3.28 19.42
C SER A 55 5.45 3.61 20.45
N ASN A 56 6.62 2.96 20.47
CA ASN A 56 7.60 3.12 21.55
C ASN A 56 9.06 2.84 21.15
N GLU A 57 9.31 1.98 20.16
CA GLU A 57 10.65 1.81 19.60
C GLU A 57 10.68 2.52 18.26
N VAL A 58 11.60 3.48 18.11
CA VAL A 58 11.88 4.10 16.81
C VAL A 58 12.70 3.07 16.03
N PRO A 59 12.17 2.46 14.96
CA PRO A 59 13.00 1.65 14.10
C PRO A 59 14.10 2.56 13.52
N GLU A 60 15.35 2.10 13.52
CA GLU A 60 16.41 2.79 12.80
C GLU A 60 16.02 2.81 11.31
N LEU A 61 15.53 3.96 10.82
CA LEU A 61 14.96 4.09 9.48
C LEU A 61 16.01 4.15 8.39
N GLU A 62 17.25 4.52 8.75
CA GLU A 62 18.39 4.48 7.84
C GLU A 62 18.62 3.02 7.44
N ASP A 63 18.60 2.74 6.15
CA ASP A 63 18.67 1.39 5.56
C ASP A 63 17.58 0.39 6.01
N PHE A 64 16.50 0.86 6.66
CA PHE A 64 15.42 -0.02 7.09
C PHE A 64 14.78 -0.74 5.91
N SER A 65 14.76 -2.07 5.99
CA SER A 65 14.10 -2.91 5.02
C SER A 65 13.57 -4.18 5.65
N ILE A 66 12.50 -4.69 5.07
CA ILE A 66 11.92 -5.99 5.34
C ILE A 66 11.99 -6.75 4.01
N ASP A 67 12.76 -7.83 3.99
CA ASP A 67 13.05 -8.58 2.77
C ASP A 67 11.76 -8.97 2.04
N GLY A 68 11.72 -8.70 0.74
CA GLY A 68 10.55 -8.96 -0.11
C GLY A 68 9.28 -8.15 0.21
N VAL A 69 9.31 -7.17 1.12
CA VAL A 69 8.11 -6.43 1.56
C VAL A 69 8.25 -4.92 1.42
N PHE A 70 9.30 -4.34 2.01
CA PHE A 70 9.39 -2.89 2.20
C PHE A 70 10.84 -2.44 2.30
N LYS A 71 11.15 -1.26 1.76
CA LYS A 71 12.46 -0.65 1.92
C LYS A 71 12.35 0.87 1.94
N VAL A 72 12.88 1.51 2.99
CA VAL A 72 13.04 2.96 3.03
C VAL A 72 14.15 3.36 2.05
N THR A 73 13.85 4.34 1.19
CA THR A 73 14.82 4.87 0.21
C THR A 73 15.21 6.30 0.48
N SER A 74 14.36 7.07 1.19
CA SER A 74 14.70 8.41 1.65
C SER A 74 13.89 8.76 2.90
N ILE A 75 14.53 9.41 3.87
CA ILE A 75 13.87 10.03 5.02
C ILE A 75 13.67 11.52 4.71
N ILE A 76 12.44 12.01 4.79
CA ILE A 76 12.12 13.44 4.58
C ILE A 76 12.08 14.18 5.92
N SER A 77 11.42 13.58 6.91
CA SER A 77 11.37 14.09 8.28
C SER A 77 11.11 12.96 9.25
N GLU A 78 11.66 13.06 10.45
CA GLU A 78 11.52 12.06 11.51
C GLU A 78 11.24 12.75 12.86
N SER A 79 10.48 12.06 13.70
CA SER A 79 10.15 12.45 15.07
C SER A 79 10.14 11.22 15.97
N GLU A 80 9.95 11.41 17.27
CA GLU A 80 9.92 10.31 18.25
C GLU A 80 8.81 9.28 18.00
N SER A 81 7.76 9.62 17.25
CA SER A 81 6.58 8.73 17.05
C SER A 81 6.15 8.58 15.60
N SER A 82 6.77 9.29 14.67
CA SER A 82 6.40 9.24 13.26
C SER A 82 7.51 9.70 12.32
N ALA A 83 7.46 9.22 11.08
CA ALA A 83 8.36 9.65 10.03
C ALA A 83 7.64 9.78 8.69
N LEU A 84 8.06 10.76 7.90
CA LEU A 84 7.68 10.92 6.51
C LEU A 84 8.84 10.41 5.65
N VAL A 85 8.59 9.36 4.88
CA VAL A 85 9.62 8.67 4.09
C VAL A 85 9.18 8.48 2.64
N ILE A 86 10.16 8.28 1.76
CA ILE A 86 9.95 7.60 0.48
C ILE A 86 10.39 6.15 0.68
N ALA A 87 9.55 5.22 0.26
CA ALA A 87 9.86 3.80 0.39
C ALA A 87 9.29 2.97 -0.76
N GLN A 88 9.98 1.88 -1.06
CA GLN A 88 9.56 0.84 -2.00
C GLN A 88 8.64 -0.15 -1.30
N LEU A 89 7.55 -0.51 -1.97
CA LEU A 89 6.62 -1.53 -1.51
C LEU A 89 6.59 -2.69 -2.52
N HIS A 90 6.97 -3.87 -2.05
CA HIS A 90 7.10 -5.08 -2.87
C HIS A 90 5.85 -5.98 -2.78
N GLY A 91 4.84 -5.56 -2.03
CA GLY A 91 3.61 -6.33 -1.82
C GLY A 91 2.79 -6.52 -3.10
N PRO A 92 2.14 -7.69 -3.28
CA PRO A 92 1.49 -8.07 -4.53
C PRO A 92 0.35 -7.14 -4.95
N ILE A 93 -0.38 -6.56 -3.99
CA ILE A 93 -1.46 -5.60 -4.27
C ILE A 93 -0.93 -4.34 -4.95
N LEU A 94 0.17 -3.78 -4.44
CA LEU A 94 0.70 -2.50 -4.92
C LEU A 94 1.44 -2.67 -6.24
N VAL A 95 2.11 -3.81 -6.41
CA VAL A 95 2.67 -4.23 -7.71
C VAL A 95 1.57 -4.40 -8.75
N LEU A 96 0.45 -5.05 -8.40
CA LEU A 96 -0.71 -5.18 -9.30
C LEU A 96 -1.23 -3.80 -9.75
N ILE A 97 -1.40 -2.85 -8.83
CA ILE A 97 -1.83 -1.49 -9.18
C ILE A 97 -0.81 -0.82 -10.12
N HIS A 98 0.48 -0.97 -9.84
CA HIS A 98 1.54 -0.39 -10.65
C HIS A 98 1.58 -0.94 -12.10
N GLN A 99 1.15 -2.19 -12.30
CA GLN A 99 1.06 -2.81 -13.62
C GLN A 99 -0.16 -2.36 -14.45
N ILE A 100 -1.17 -1.78 -13.82
CA ILE A 100 -2.41 -1.36 -14.47
C ILE A 100 -2.36 0.14 -14.76
N ASN A 101 -2.14 0.50 -16.03
CA ASN A 101 -2.01 1.90 -16.47
C ASN A 101 -3.24 2.78 -16.15
N GLU A 102 -4.42 2.16 -16.05
CA GLU A 102 -5.71 2.87 -15.92
C GLU A 102 -6.23 2.95 -14.48
N CYS A 103 -5.40 2.63 -13.47
CA CYS A 103 -5.75 2.83 -12.07
C CYS A 103 -4.55 3.26 -11.22
N TRP A 104 -4.82 3.96 -10.12
CA TRP A 104 -3.80 4.45 -9.20
C TRP A 104 -4.35 4.57 -7.78
N ILE A 105 -3.43 4.55 -6.81
CA ILE A 105 -3.76 4.73 -5.41
C ILE A 105 -4.26 6.15 -5.16
N LYS A 106 -5.23 6.26 -4.26
CA LYS A 106 -5.73 7.53 -3.74
C LYS A 106 -5.73 7.50 -2.22
N THR A 107 -5.50 8.65 -1.60
CA THR A 107 -5.74 8.85 -0.17
C THR A 107 -7.25 8.88 0.13
N PRO A 108 -7.74 8.25 1.20
CA PRO A 108 -6.96 7.52 2.20
C PRO A 108 -6.61 6.10 1.76
N THR A 109 -5.33 5.75 1.88
CA THR A 109 -4.83 4.37 1.83
C THR A 109 -3.95 4.17 3.06
N VAL A 110 -4.37 3.28 3.95
CA VAL A 110 -3.84 3.14 5.31
C VAL A 110 -3.75 1.67 5.70
N LEU A 111 -2.63 1.27 6.27
CA LEU A 111 -2.47 0.03 7.02
C LEU A 111 -2.39 0.37 8.51
N THR A 112 -3.17 -0.31 9.35
CA THR A 112 -3.02 -0.23 10.81
C THR A 112 -2.92 -1.61 11.44
N ASN A 113 -2.22 -1.69 12.58
CA ASN A 113 -2.11 -2.90 13.39
C ASN A 113 -3.41 -3.29 14.12
N SER A 114 -4.49 -2.54 13.94
CA SER A 114 -5.81 -2.79 14.54
C SER A 114 -6.88 -3.16 13.52
N ASN A 115 -6.83 -2.60 12.31
CA ASN A 115 -7.89 -2.72 11.30
C ASN A 115 -7.42 -3.38 10.00
N GLY A 116 -6.11 -3.61 9.84
CA GLY A 116 -5.53 -4.09 8.59
C GLY A 116 -5.49 -2.99 7.52
N LEU A 117 -5.65 -3.39 6.27
CA LEU A 117 -5.51 -2.51 5.09
C LEU A 117 -6.86 -1.90 4.71
N PHE A 118 -6.89 -0.58 4.62
CA PHE A 118 -7.89 0.20 3.90
C PHE A 118 -7.22 0.82 2.68
N LEU A 119 -7.65 0.44 1.48
CA LEU A 119 -7.04 0.89 0.23
C LEU A 119 -8.09 1.58 -0.64
N THR A 120 -7.78 2.79 -1.08
CA THR A 120 -8.62 3.53 -2.04
C THR A 120 -7.90 3.60 -3.38
N ILE A 121 -8.59 3.22 -4.44
CA ILE A 121 -8.08 3.23 -5.81
C ILE A 121 -9.02 4.09 -6.65
N HIS A 122 -8.42 4.89 -7.52
CA HIS A 122 -9.12 5.68 -8.52
C HIS A 122 -8.70 5.20 -9.90
N GLY A 123 -9.61 5.13 -10.86
CA GLY A 123 -9.28 4.66 -12.19
C GLY A 123 -10.46 4.66 -13.14
N THR A 124 -10.20 4.25 -14.37
CA THR A 124 -11.25 4.01 -15.37
C THR A 124 -12.08 2.78 -14.99
N THR A 125 -13.22 2.59 -15.65
CA THR A 125 -14.03 1.38 -15.46
C THR A 125 -13.24 0.10 -15.81
N ASN A 126 -12.38 0.14 -16.82
CA ASN A 126 -11.57 -1.01 -17.24
C ASN A 126 -10.41 -1.27 -16.27
N GLY A 127 -9.65 -0.25 -15.88
CA GLY A 127 -8.56 -0.39 -14.91
C GLY A 127 -9.03 -0.91 -13.56
N LEU A 128 -10.18 -0.42 -13.06
CA LEU A 128 -10.77 -0.94 -11.82
C LEU A 128 -11.30 -2.37 -11.94
N LYS A 129 -11.78 -2.76 -13.13
CA LYS A 129 -12.19 -4.14 -13.39
C LYS A 129 -10.98 -5.07 -13.38
N GLU A 130 -9.92 -4.70 -14.09
CA GLU A 130 -8.65 -5.43 -14.12
C GLU A 130 -8.06 -5.58 -12.72
N PHE A 131 -8.06 -4.50 -11.93
CA PHE A 131 -7.63 -4.56 -10.53
C PHE A 131 -8.47 -5.56 -9.72
N ARG A 132 -9.80 -5.49 -9.83
CA ARG A 132 -10.70 -6.40 -9.11
C ARG A 132 -10.45 -7.87 -9.47
N ASP A 133 -10.27 -8.15 -10.76
CA ASP A 133 -10.01 -9.50 -11.25
C ASP A 133 -8.62 -9.99 -10.80
N GLY A 134 -7.61 -9.10 -10.75
CA GLY A 134 -6.30 -9.39 -10.19
C GLY A 134 -6.33 -9.70 -8.69
N ILE A 135 -7.07 -8.93 -7.88
CA ILE A 135 -7.18 -9.20 -6.43
C ILE A 135 -7.88 -10.56 -6.17
N LYS A 136 -8.87 -10.95 -6.97
CA LYS A 136 -9.49 -12.28 -6.84
C LYS A 136 -8.50 -13.43 -7.07
N ASN A 137 -7.50 -13.22 -7.93
CA ASN A 137 -6.44 -14.20 -8.14
C ASN A 137 -5.42 -14.22 -6.98
N LEU A 138 -5.22 -13.08 -6.30
CA LEU A 138 -4.32 -12.96 -5.16
C LEU A 138 -4.93 -13.49 -3.85
N PHE A 139 -6.25 -13.38 -3.68
CA PHE A 139 -6.95 -13.84 -2.48
C PHE A 139 -8.06 -14.82 -2.87
N SER A 140 -7.94 -16.09 -2.47
CA SER A 140 -9.03 -17.05 -2.63
C SER A 140 -10.24 -16.64 -1.78
N ASP A 141 -11.40 -16.40 -2.43
CA ASP A 141 -12.79 -16.25 -1.96
C ASP A 141 -13.13 -15.47 -0.66
N THR A 142 -12.15 -14.91 0.07
CA THR A 142 -12.35 -14.41 1.44
C THR A 142 -12.38 -12.88 1.54
N VAL A 143 -12.10 -12.17 0.45
CA VAL A 143 -11.96 -10.70 0.44
C VAL A 143 -13.25 -10.03 -0.05
N LYS A 144 -13.83 -9.16 0.79
CA LYS A 144 -14.96 -8.30 0.41
C LYS A 144 -14.42 -7.10 -0.38
N MET A 145 -14.89 -6.94 -1.61
CA MET A 145 -14.55 -5.83 -2.51
C MET A 145 -15.78 -4.99 -2.87
#